data_AF-A0A0D0EB49-F1
#
_entry.id   AF-A0A0D0EB49-F1
#
_cell.length_a   1.000
_cell.length_b   1.000
_cell.length_c   1.000
_cell.angle_alpha   90.00
_cell.angle_beta   90.00
_cell.angle_gamma   90.00
#
_symmetry.space_group_name_H-M   'P 1'
#
loop_
_entity.id
_entity.type
_entity.pdbx_description
1 polymer ?
#
loop_
_entity_poly.entity_id
_entity_poly.type
_entity_poly.pdbx_seq_one_letter_code
_entity_poly.pdbx_strand_id
1 'polypeptide(L)'
;MAPSKETSCEGSLPTVPPTPVKLIVGLLRDLSIKEDTHLTPIDKNPDGSDSTPPSTPTPDIANIATRDSLQARISEAITKLLATEITNLLTDKPLLSSLKMPAAVIQPIQALKTSPNLLAIEPNTKKEVLLLGALQEVEECCEAYKQRVITLQAQAVLNEAYCNKLHFQLAFQEEKKKNPGAPGKLVEDGLPRLLSGDEFDEKVVEFTKWQKEKEVQKETRQAEREELKAANDEWKKNEAKRKVENVARRERFHAAKSTWQAKKQEARAAKQKFTKPEPKLGVLLKALPKPMLPAEEEENGEELDDNDEESASSDNDLAQVA
;
A
#
# COMPACT_ATOMS: atom_id res chain seq x y z
N MET A 1 13.58 -58.83 46.95
CA MET A 1 12.50 -58.12 46.22
C MET A 1 12.91 -56.68 46.02
N ALA A 2 13.08 -56.24 44.78
CA ALA A 2 13.04 -54.84 44.36
C ALA A 2 12.59 -54.84 42.89
N PRO A 3 11.49 -54.17 42.51
CA PRO A 3 11.06 -54.09 41.13
C PRO A 3 11.82 -52.98 40.41
N SER A 4 12.51 -53.35 39.33
CA SER A 4 13.11 -52.40 38.38
C SER A 4 12.01 -51.65 37.64
N LYS A 5 11.90 -50.34 37.90
CA LYS A 5 11.01 -49.44 37.16
C LYS A 5 11.57 -49.23 35.75
N GLU A 6 10.86 -49.73 34.76
CA GLU A 6 11.02 -49.35 33.36
C GLU A 6 10.76 -47.84 33.24
N THR A 7 11.81 -47.08 32.93
CA THR A 7 11.70 -45.68 32.55
C THR A 7 11.29 -45.66 31.08
N SER A 8 9.98 -45.68 30.85
CA SER A 8 9.39 -45.38 29.54
C SER A 8 9.71 -43.92 29.21
N CYS A 9 10.83 -43.69 28.52
CA CYS A 9 11.11 -42.46 27.83
C CYS A 9 10.20 -42.41 26.59
N GLU A 10 8.93 -42.14 26.79
CA GLU A 10 8.03 -41.69 25.73
C GLU A 10 8.50 -40.28 25.36
N GLY A 11 9.52 -40.22 24.51
CA GLY A 11 10.02 -38.98 23.96
C GLY A 11 8.90 -38.35 23.15
N SER A 12 8.20 -37.39 23.75
CA SER A 12 7.32 -36.49 23.02
C SER A 12 8.19 -35.72 22.03
N LEU A 13 8.27 -36.25 20.80
CA LEU A 13 8.86 -35.50 19.71
C LEU A 13 8.13 -34.16 19.65
N PRO A 14 8.85 -33.02 19.58
CA PRO A 14 8.22 -31.72 19.44
C PRO A 14 7.25 -31.83 18.26
N THR A 15 5.96 -31.71 18.54
CA THR A 15 4.93 -31.79 17.52
C THR A 15 5.16 -30.60 16.60
N VAL A 16 5.80 -30.87 15.46
CA VAL A 16 6.04 -29.85 14.42
C VAL A 16 4.69 -29.19 14.18
N PRO A 17 4.57 -27.87 14.40
CA PRO A 17 3.28 -27.18 14.30
C PRO A 17 2.65 -27.52 12.95
N PRO A 18 1.34 -27.80 12.92
CA PRO A 18 0.70 -28.24 11.69
C PRO A 18 0.88 -27.18 10.62
N THR A 19 1.65 -27.52 9.58
CA THR A 19 1.80 -26.64 8.43
C THR A 19 0.43 -26.47 7.77
N PRO A 20 0.16 -25.31 7.13
CA PRO A 20 -1.12 -25.08 6.44
C PRO A 20 -1.51 -26.22 5.49
N VAL A 21 -0.50 -26.82 4.83
CA VAL A 21 -0.66 -28.00 3.96
C VAL A 21 -1.22 -29.21 4.74
N LYS A 22 -0.72 -29.50 5.95
CA LYS A 22 -1.22 -30.61 6.76
C LYS A 22 -2.67 -30.41 7.17
N LEU A 23 -3.08 -29.17 7.47
CA LEU A 23 -4.47 -28.85 7.82
C LEU A 23 -5.41 -29.10 6.64
N ILE A 24 -5.03 -28.63 5.45
CA ILE A 24 -5.83 -28.83 4.23
C ILE A 24 -5.87 -30.31 3.84
N VAL A 25 -4.74 -31.02 3.88
CA VAL A 25 -4.70 -32.46 3.58
C VAL A 25 -5.52 -33.26 4.59
N GLY A 26 -5.49 -32.89 5.87
CA GLY A 26 -6.34 -33.48 6.90
C GLY A 26 -7.82 -33.29 6.58
N LEU A 27 -8.22 -32.06 6.23
CA LEU A 27 -9.58 -31.76 5.81
C LEU A 27 -10.01 -32.58 4.58
N LEU A 28 -9.16 -32.68 3.55
CA LEU A 28 -9.48 -33.45 2.34
C LEU A 28 -9.62 -34.95 2.62
N ARG A 29 -8.77 -35.53 3.48
CA ARG A 29 -8.92 -36.94 3.89
C ARG A 29 -10.21 -37.16 4.65
N ASP A 30 -10.54 -36.26 5.57
CA ASP A 30 -11.77 -36.32 6.37
C ASP A 30 -13.04 -36.25 5.51
N LEU A 31 -12.97 -35.52 4.38
CA LEU A 31 -14.05 -35.45 3.39
C LEU A 31 -14.13 -36.73 2.55
N SER A 32 -12.99 -37.26 2.11
CA SER A 32 -12.93 -38.45 1.25
C SER A 32 -13.45 -39.73 1.94
N ILE A 33 -13.20 -39.91 3.25
CA ILE A 33 -13.61 -41.13 3.98
C ILE A 33 -15.15 -41.27 4.08
N LYS A 34 -15.90 -40.17 3.98
CA LYS A 34 -17.36 -40.17 4.17
C LYS A 34 -18.15 -40.52 2.92
N GLU A 35 -17.54 -40.44 1.73
CA GLU A 35 -18.22 -40.70 0.47
C GLU A 35 -18.47 -42.20 0.24
N ASP A 36 -17.60 -43.07 0.76
CA ASP A 36 -17.69 -44.52 0.56
C ASP A 36 -18.68 -45.23 1.50
N THR A 37 -19.20 -44.57 2.53
CA THR A 37 -20.03 -45.24 3.55
C THR A 37 -21.52 -45.34 3.19
N HIS A 38 -21.95 -44.78 2.04
CA HIS A 38 -23.36 -44.71 1.64
C HIS A 38 -23.78 -45.62 0.49
N LEU A 39 -22.96 -46.58 0.06
CA LEU A 39 -23.41 -47.64 -0.84
C LEU A 39 -24.25 -48.64 -0.05
N THR A 40 -25.55 -48.35 0.07
CA THR A 40 -26.53 -49.31 0.56
C THR A 40 -26.51 -50.56 -0.33
N PRO A 41 -26.57 -51.77 0.24
CA PRO A 41 -26.71 -52.99 -0.53
C PRO A 41 -27.94 -52.89 -1.44
N ILE A 42 -27.73 -52.95 -2.75
CA ILE A 42 -28.81 -53.08 -3.73
C ILE A 42 -29.41 -54.48 -3.51
N ASP A 43 -30.44 -54.56 -2.68
CA ASP A 43 -31.23 -55.77 -2.52
C ASP A 43 -32.06 -55.97 -3.80
N LYS A 44 -31.51 -56.77 -4.71
CA LYS A 44 -32.23 -57.27 -5.89
C LYS A 44 -33.22 -58.32 -5.43
N ASN A 45 -34.49 -57.93 -5.29
CA ASN A 45 -35.60 -58.87 -5.43
C ASN A 45 -36.73 -58.21 -6.25
N PRO A 46 -37.07 -58.77 -7.42
CA PRO A 46 -38.29 -58.45 -8.12
C PRO A 46 -39.31 -59.56 -7.87
N ASP A 47 -40.39 -59.30 -7.15
CA ASP A 47 -41.73 -59.66 -7.61
C ASP A 47 -42.83 -59.17 -6.66
N GLY A 48 -43.98 -58.80 -7.23
CA GLY A 48 -45.26 -58.93 -6.55
C GLY A 48 -45.91 -57.69 -5.94
N SER A 49 -46.56 -56.91 -6.82
CA SER A 49 -47.91 -56.34 -6.67
C SER A 49 -48.32 -55.51 -5.43
N ASP A 50 -48.61 -54.24 -5.76
CA ASP A 50 -49.91 -53.57 -5.60
C ASP A 50 -50.20 -52.65 -4.38
N SER A 51 -50.51 -51.40 -4.77
CA SER A 51 -51.36 -50.37 -4.14
C SER A 51 -51.05 -49.85 -2.72
N THR A 52 -50.43 -48.66 -2.64
CA THR A 52 -50.67 -47.68 -1.55
C THR A 52 -50.26 -46.24 -1.97
N PRO A 53 -50.92 -45.17 -1.47
CA PRO A 53 -51.00 -43.84 -2.09
C PRO A 53 -49.84 -42.90 -1.64
N PRO A 54 -49.72 -41.67 -2.20
CA PRO A 54 -48.48 -40.91 -2.17
C PRO A 54 -48.21 -40.30 -0.79
N SER A 55 -47.22 -40.85 -0.09
CA SER A 55 -46.69 -40.26 1.13
C SER A 55 -45.89 -39.00 0.81
N THR A 56 -46.33 -37.92 1.43
CA THR A 56 -45.72 -36.59 1.52
C THR A 56 -44.21 -36.67 1.75
N PRO A 57 -43.39 -35.83 1.07
CA PRO A 57 -41.94 -35.84 1.23
C PRO A 57 -41.57 -35.33 2.62
N THR A 58 -41.30 -36.25 3.54
CA THR A 58 -40.70 -35.94 4.83
C THR A 58 -39.28 -35.40 4.56
N PRO A 59 -38.95 -34.16 4.95
CA PRO A 59 -37.62 -33.63 4.74
C PRO A 59 -36.61 -34.47 5.51
N ASP A 60 -35.60 -34.93 4.79
CA ASP A 60 -34.49 -35.77 5.22
C ASP A 60 -33.70 -35.13 6.38
N ILE A 61 -34.10 -35.37 7.62
CA ILE A 61 -33.43 -34.87 8.84
C ILE A 61 -31.97 -35.37 8.89
N ALA A 62 -31.68 -36.54 8.31
CA ALA A 62 -30.33 -37.10 8.24
C ALA A 62 -29.36 -36.25 7.40
N ASN A 63 -29.85 -35.55 6.37
CA ASN A 63 -29.01 -34.70 5.52
C ASN A 63 -28.67 -33.34 6.15
N ILE A 64 -29.46 -32.87 7.12
CA ILE A 64 -29.19 -31.62 7.83
C ILE A 64 -28.03 -31.80 8.81
N ALA A 65 -28.05 -32.90 9.59
CA ALA A 65 -27.01 -33.18 10.59
C ALA A 65 -25.61 -33.41 9.96
N THR A 66 -25.53 -34.01 8.77
CA THR A 66 -24.26 -34.22 8.05
C THR A 66 -23.68 -32.91 7.52
N ARG A 67 -24.55 -32.00 7.05
CA ARG A 67 -24.15 -30.66 6.59
C ARG A 67 -23.61 -29.79 7.71
N ASP A 68 -24.27 -29.78 8.87
CA ASP A 68 -23.83 -29.01 10.04
C ASP A 68 -22.48 -29.52 10.56
N SER A 69 -22.27 -30.84 10.57
CA SER A 69 -20.98 -31.45 10.95
C SER A 69 -19.85 -31.05 10.00
N LEU A 70 -20.11 -31.01 8.70
CA LEU A 70 -19.13 -30.62 7.69
C LEU A 70 -18.80 -29.12 7.79
N GLN A 71 -19.80 -28.26 7.94
CA GLN A 71 -19.64 -26.82 8.13
C GLN A 71 -18.77 -26.52 9.36
N ALA A 72 -18.99 -27.25 10.46
CA ALA A 72 -18.20 -27.11 11.69
C ALA A 72 -16.72 -27.46 11.46
N ARG A 73 -16.42 -28.54 10.74
CA ARG A 73 -15.04 -28.95 10.41
C ARG A 73 -14.35 -27.96 9.48
N ILE A 74 -15.06 -27.44 8.47
CA ILE A 74 -14.52 -26.39 7.59
C ILE A 74 -14.21 -25.14 8.41
N SER A 75 -15.12 -24.72 9.27
CA SER A 75 -14.92 -23.56 10.15
C SER A 75 -13.72 -23.76 11.06
N GLU A 76 -13.56 -24.94 11.65
CA GLU A 76 -12.39 -25.29 12.47
C GLU A 76 -11.07 -25.29 11.67
N ALA A 77 -11.10 -25.78 10.42
CA ALA A 77 -9.94 -25.73 9.55
C ALA A 77 -9.55 -24.29 9.22
N ILE A 78 -10.54 -23.42 8.92
CA ILE A 78 -10.32 -22.00 8.66
C ILE A 78 -9.72 -21.30 9.88
N THR A 79 -10.26 -21.53 11.09
CA THR A 79 -9.70 -20.91 12.31
C THR A 79 -8.27 -21.36 12.59
N LYS A 80 -7.94 -22.63 12.34
CA LYS A 80 -6.56 -23.13 12.43
C LYS A 80 -5.65 -22.51 11.37
N LEU A 81 -6.12 -22.35 10.12
CA LEU A 81 -5.34 -21.69 9.07
C LEU A 81 -5.12 -20.21 9.38
N LEU A 82 -6.11 -19.52 9.96
CA LEU A 82 -5.98 -18.15 10.48
C LEU A 82 -5.01 -18.03 11.68
N ALA A 83 -4.55 -19.13 12.28
CA ALA A 83 -3.49 -19.09 13.29
C ALA A 83 -2.08 -19.27 12.69
N THR A 84 -1.99 -19.49 11.36
CA THR A 84 -0.71 -19.74 10.67
C THR A 84 -0.23 -18.51 9.88
N GLU A 85 0.96 -18.59 9.30
CA GLU A 85 1.58 -17.50 8.52
C GLU A 85 0.81 -17.11 7.24
N ILE A 86 -0.15 -17.94 6.81
CA ILE A 86 -0.98 -17.68 5.62
C ILE A 86 -2.25 -16.87 5.91
N THR A 87 -2.39 -16.30 7.12
CA THR A 87 -3.51 -15.43 7.51
C THR A 87 -3.85 -14.37 6.47
N ASN A 88 -2.81 -13.75 5.90
CA ASN A 88 -2.96 -12.67 4.93
C ASN A 88 -3.65 -13.12 3.62
N LEU A 89 -3.64 -14.43 3.29
CA LEU A 89 -4.36 -14.98 2.14
C LEU A 89 -5.85 -15.19 2.42
N LEU A 90 -6.24 -15.28 3.70
CA LEU A 90 -7.62 -15.51 4.12
C LEU A 90 -8.35 -14.21 4.47
N THR A 91 -7.61 -13.12 4.69
CA THR A 91 -8.19 -11.80 4.95
C THR A 91 -8.47 -11.06 3.65
N ASP A 92 -9.59 -10.35 3.56
CA ASP A 92 -9.95 -9.50 2.42
C ASP A 92 -9.06 -8.25 2.24
N LYS A 93 -7.95 -8.16 2.98
CA LYS A 93 -7.01 -7.05 2.88
C LYS A 93 -6.13 -7.26 1.65
N PRO A 94 -5.84 -6.19 0.88
CA PRO A 94 -4.90 -6.29 -0.23
C PRO A 94 -3.54 -6.76 0.29
N LEU A 95 -2.90 -7.64 -0.48
CA LEU A 95 -1.55 -8.10 -0.16
C LEU A 95 -0.61 -6.90 -0.15
N LEU A 96 0.30 -6.89 0.84
CA LEU A 96 1.34 -5.88 0.96
C LEU A 96 2.66 -6.46 0.47
N SER A 97 3.47 -5.61 -0.16
CA SER A 97 4.80 -6.00 -0.63
C SER A 97 5.72 -6.52 0.48
N SER A 98 5.51 -6.06 1.72
CA SER A 98 6.27 -6.45 2.91
C SER A 98 6.02 -7.89 3.37
N LEU A 99 5.02 -8.57 2.82
CA LEU A 99 4.72 -9.96 3.18
C LEU A 99 5.83 -10.87 2.64
N LYS A 100 6.51 -11.59 3.52
CA LYS A 100 7.55 -12.54 3.12
C LYS A 100 6.90 -13.81 2.58
N MET A 101 7.13 -14.10 1.30
CA MET A 101 6.76 -15.37 0.69
C MET A 101 7.55 -16.52 1.34
N PRO A 102 6.91 -17.64 1.70
CA PRO A 102 7.62 -18.85 2.11
C PRO A 102 8.50 -19.35 0.95
N ALA A 103 9.79 -19.50 1.19
CA ALA A 103 10.69 -20.07 0.20
C ALA A 103 10.36 -21.56 -0.02
N ALA A 104 10.40 -22.03 -1.26
CA ALA A 104 10.21 -23.43 -1.54
C ALA A 104 11.39 -24.22 -0.95
N VAL A 105 11.13 -25.08 0.05
CA VAL A 105 12.15 -25.99 0.57
C VAL A 105 12.33 -27.13 -0.43
N ILE A 106 13.28 -26.96 -1.34
CA ILE A 106 13.62 -27.97 -2.34
C ILE A 106 14.72 -28.86 -1.74
N GLN A 107 14.38 -30.11 -1.49
CA GLN A 107 15.37 -31.11 -1.11
C GLN A 107 16.05 -31.66 -2.36
N PRO A 108 17.40 -31.77 -2.38
CA PRO A 108 18.11 -32.43 -3.46
C PRO A 108 17.59 -33.85 -3.63
N ILE A 109 17.18 -34.20 -4.85
CA ILE A 109 16.78 -35.57 -5.18
C ILE A 109 18.05 -36.42 -5.14
N GLN A 110 18.17 -37.26 -4.13
CA GLN A 110 19.29 -38.19 -4.02
C GLN A 110 19.25 -39.16 -5.20
N ALA A 111 20.37 -39.28 -5.90
CA ALA A 111 20.52 -40.31 -6.91
C ALA A 111 20.62 -41.66 -6.20
N LEU A 112 19.55 -42.46 -6.26
CA LEU A 112 19.60 -43.84 -5.83
C LEU A 112 20.56 -44.58 -6.76
N LYS A 113 21.62 -45.14 -6.21
CA LYS A 113 22.52 -46.04 -6.95
C LYS A 113 21.81 -47.37 -7.08
N THR A 114 21.14 -47.62 -8.21
CA THR A 114 20.68 -48.96 -8.56
C THR A 114 21.90 -49.85 -8.72
N SER A 115 21.99 -50.90 -7.92
CA SER A 115 23.02 -51.92 -8.08
C SER A 115 22.75 -52.66 -9.40
N PRO A 116 23.63 -52.56 -10.41
CA PRO A 116 23.34 -53.04 -11.77
C PRO A 116 23.14 -54.56 -11.90
N ASN A 117 23.44 -55.32 -10.84
CA ASN A 117 23.47 -56.78 -10.88
C ASN A 117 22.15 -57.48 -10.57
N LEU A 118 21.12 -56.79 -10.08
CA LEU A 118 19.89 -57.44 -9.61
C LEU A 118 18.97 -57.90 -10.76
N LEU A 119 18.95 -57.16 -11.88
CA LEU A 119 18.18 -57.53 -13.07
C LEU A 119 18.88 -58.59 -13.95
N ALA A 120 20.16 -58.87 -13.68
CA ALA A 120 20.93 -59.88 -14.40
C ALA A 120 20.78 -61.30 -13.84
N ILE A 121 20.00 -61.48 -12.77
CA ILE A 121 19.77 -62.78 -12.13
C ILE A 121 18.78 -63.59 -12.96
N GLU A 122 19.20 -64.73 -13.50
CA GLU A 122 18.31 -65.67 -14.18
C GLU A 122 17.45 -66.41 -13.13
N PRO A 123 16.11 -66.26 -13.17
CA PRO A 123 15.24 -66.94 -12.21
C PRO A 123 15.14 -68.43 -12.53
N ASN A 124 15.41 -69.28 -11.55
CA ASN A 124 15.32 -70.74 -11.64
C ASN A 124 13.95 -71.27 -11.17
N THR A 125 13.21 -70.48 -10.40
CA THR A 125 11.91 -70.89 -9.84
C THR A 125 10.77 -69.98 -10.27
N LYS A 126 9.54 -70.52 -10.35
CA LYS A 126 8.33 -69.73 -10.66
C LYS A 126 8.11 -68.56 -9.68
N LYS A 127 8.52 -68.73 -8.42
CA LYS A 127 8.44 -67.69 -7.40
C LYS A 127 9.40 -66.54 -7.68
N GLU A 128 10.62 -66.83 -8.13
CA GLU A 128 11.59 -65.81 -8.53
C GLU A 128 11.10 -65.00 -9.73
N VAL A 129 10.45 -65.63 -10.71
CA VAL A 129 9.83 -64.92 -11.84
C VAL A 129 8.77 -63.92 -11.36
N LEU A 130 7.88 -64.33 -10.45
CA LEU A 130 6.86 -63.43 -9.88
C LEU A 130 7.49 -62.28 -9.07
N LEU A 131 8.55 -62.57 -8.31
CA LEU A 131 9.24 -61.56 -7.52
C LEU A 131 9.98 -60.53 -8.38
N LEU A 132 10.63 -60.97 -9.47
CA LEU A 132 11.28 -60.08 -10.43
C LEU A 132 10.25 -59.19 -11.15
N GLY A 133 9.11 -59.74 -11.53
CA GLY A 133 8.02 -58.95 -12.11
C GLY A 133 7.50 -57.87 -11.14
N ALA A 134 7.27 -58.23 -9.88
CA ALA A 134 6.87 -57.26 -8.86
C ALA A 134 7.95 -56.20 -8.59
N LEU A 135 9.24 -56.57 -8.66
CA LEU A 135 10.35 -55.63 -8.50
C LEU A 135 10.41 -54.63 -9.66
N GLN A 136 10.23 -55.10 -10.91
CA GLN A 136 10.19 -54.23 -12.09
C GLN A 136 9.01 -53.25 -12.02
N GLU A 137 7.81 -53.73 -11.66
CA GLU A 137 6.64 -52.86 -11.50
C GLU A 137 6.86 -51.78 -10.44
N VAL A 138 7.47 -52.13 -9.31
CA VAL A 138 7.83 -51.16 -8.26
C VAL A 138 8.89 -50.17 -8.75
N GLU A 139 9.89 -50.63 -9.52
CA GLU A 139 10.93 -49.77 -10.09
C GLU A 139 10.33 -48.74 -11.06
N GLU A 140 9.49 -49.18 -12.01
CA GLU A 140 8.76 -48.30 -12.92
C GLU A 140 7.90 -47.28 -12.16
N CYS A 141 7.19 -47.73 -11.12
CA CYS A 141 6.41 -46.84 -10.25
C CYS A 141 7.29 -45.82 -9.52
N CYS A 142 8.46 -46.23 -9.00
CA CYS A 142 9.43 -45.34 -8.37
C CYS A 142 9.99 -44.30 -9.35
N GLU A 143 10.30 -44.70 -10.59
CA GLU A 143 10.75 -43.79 -11.64
C GLU A 143 9.68 -42.76 -12.01
N ALA A 144 8.43 -43.20 -12.18
CA ALA A 144 7.30 -42.31 -12.44
C ALA A 144 7.10 -41.29 -11.29
N TYR A 145 7.20 -41.75 -10.04
CA TYR A 145 7.15 -40.88 -8.87
C TYR A 145 8.31 -39.87 -8.85
N LYS A 146 9.52 -40.29 -9.18
CA LYS A 146 10.69 -39.41 -9.28
C LYS A 146 10.48 -38.31 -10.31
N GLN A 147 10.01 -38.64 -11.51
CA GLN A 147 9.71 -37.65 -12.55
C GLN A 147 8.63 -36.66 -12.10
N ARG A 148 7.59 -37.15 -11.40
CA ARG A 148 6.57 -36.30 -10.81
C ARG A 148 7.15 -35.33 -9.77
N VAL A 149 8.03 -35.81 -8.89
CA VAL A 149 8.70 -34.96 -7.88
C VAL A 149 9.58 -33.90 -8.54
N ILE A 150 10.38 -34.26 -9.56
CA ILE A 150 11.18 -33.29 -10.34
C ILE A 150 10.28 -32.21 -10.92
N THR A 151 9.16 -32.60 -11.53
CA THR A 151 8.21 -31.67 -12.14
C THR A 151 7.62 -30.71 -11.11
N LEU A 152 7.21 -31.21 -9.94
CA LEU A 152 6.69 -30.40 -8.84
C LEU A 152 7.73 -29.43 -8.28
N GLN A 153 8.99 -29.88 -8.13
CA GLN A 153 10.08 -29.02 -7.69
C GLN A 153 10.36 -27.90 -8.71
N ALA A 154 10.41 -28.23 -10.02
CA ALA A 154 10.60 -27.24 -11.07
C ALA A 154 9.47 -26.19 -11.09
N GLN A 155 8.21 -26.64 -10.95
CA GLN A 155 7.06 -25.74 -10.84
C GLN A 155 7.16 -24.83 -9.60
N ALA A 156 7.59 -25.36 -8.45
CA ALA A 156 7.78 -24.57 -7.25
C ALA A 156 8.82 -23.45 -7.43
N VAL A 157 9.95 -23.74 -8.07
CA VAL A 157 10.98 -22.73 -8.41
C VAL A 157 10.42 -21.64 -9.32
N LEU A 158 9.71 -22.03 -10.39
CA LEU A 158 9.13 -21.09 -11.33
C LEU A 158 8.07 -20.20 -10.67
N ASN A 159 7.23 -20.78 -9.82
CA ASN A 159 6.23 -20.04 -9.06
C ASN A 159 6.88 -19.06 -8.08
N GLU A 160 7.94 -19.47 -7.39
CA GLU A 160 8.70 -18.59 -6.50
C GLU A 160 9.29 -17.39 -7.27
N ALA A 161 9.93 -17.63 -8.41
CA ALA A 161 10.47 -16.57 -9.26
C ALA A 161 9.38 -15.60 -9.75
N TYR A 162 8.24 -16.15 -10.18
CA TYR A 162 7.09 -15.35 -10.61
C TYR A 162 6.50 -14.51 -9.47
N CYS A 163 6.28 -15.10 -8.29
CA CYS A 163 5.79 -14.40 -7.11
C CYS A 163 6.76 -13.29 -6.68
N ASN A 164 8.07 -13.54 -6.71
CA ASN A 164 9.07 -12.52 -6.41
C ASN A 164 8.98 -11.34 -7.37
N LYS A 165 8.81 -11.59 -8.68
CA LYS A 165 8.58 -10.52 -9.67
C LYS A 165 7.34 -9.69 -9.35
N LEU A 166 6.22 -10.33 -9.01
CA LEU A 166 5.00 -9.64 -8.62
C LEU A 166 5.20 -8.81 -7.33
N HIS A 167 5.92 -9.34 -6.35
CA HIS A 167 6.24 -8.62 -5.11
C HIS A 167 7.03 -7.34 -5.37
N PHE A 168 8.02 -7.38 -6.26
CA PHE A 168 8.77 -6.17 -6.64
C PHE A 168 7.88 -5.13 -7.34
N GLN A 169 7.03 -5.57 -8.26
CA GLN A 169 6.07 -4.68 -8.93
C GLN A 169 5.09 -4.05 -7.93
N LEU A 170 4.62 -4.83 -6.96
CA LEU A 170 3.73 -4.33 -5.91
C LEU A 170 4.45 -3.34 -4.99
N ALA A 171 5.68 -3.64 -4.57
CA ALA A 171 6.52 -2.74 -3.78
C ALA A 171 6.71 -1.40 -4.49
N PHE A 172 6.98 -1.44 -5.79
CA PHE A 172 7.11 -0.26 -6.62
C PHE A 172 5.82 0.56 -6.70
N GLN A 173 4.68 -0.09 -6.93
CA GLN A 173 3.39 0.60 -6.94
C GLN A 173 3.06 1.24 -5.58
N GLU A 174 3.36 0.54 -4.49
CA GLU A 174 3.19 1.07 -3.14
C GLU A 174 4.11 2.28 -2.90
N GLU A 175 5.37 2.24 -3.33
CA GLU A 175 6.29 3.37 -3.23
C GLU A 175 5.83 4.56 -4.06
N LYS A 176 5.40 4.33 -5.30
CA LYS A 176 4.85 5.36 -6.19
C LYS A 176 3.59 6.02 -5.60
N LYS A 177 2.73 5.24 -4.94
CA LYS A 177 1.54 5.76 -4.25
C LYS A 177 1.87 6.54 -2.98
N LYS A 178 2.92 6.14 -2.25
CA LYS A 178 3.36 6.84 -1.03
C LYS A 178 4.01 8.19 -1.35
N ASN A 179 4.73 8.28 -2.46
CA ASN A 179 5.47 9.48 -2.86
C ASN A 179 5.03 9.97 -4.25
N PRO A 180 3.77 10.44 -4.41
CA PRO A 180 3.32 11.00 -5.69
C PRO A 180 4.10 12.30 -5.96
N GLY A 181 4.90 12.32 -7.03
CA GLY A 181 5.70 13.49 -7.41
C GLY A 181 7.15 13.49 -6.92
N ALA A 182 7.56 12.48 -6.13
CA ALA A 182 9.00 12.26 -5.96
C ALA A 182 9.57 11.90 -7.34
N PRO A 183 10.55 12.66 -7.86
CA PRO A 183 11.09 12.41 -9.19
C PRO A 183 11.64 11.00 -9.22
N GLY A 184 11.04 10.20 -10.11
CA GLY A 184 11.13 8.75 -10.08
C GLY A 184 12.57 8.29 -9.92
N LYS A 185 12.78 7.31 -9.02
CA LYS A 185 14.00 6.51 -9.07
C LYS A 185 14.20 6.04 -10.50
N LEU A 186 15.44 6.04 -10.95
CA LEU A 186 15.92 5.82 -12.32
C LEU A 186 15.36 4.57 -13.07
N VAL A 187 14.63 3.70 -12.38
CA VAL A 187 14.05 2.46 -12.90
C VAL A 187 12.54 2.44 -12.63
N GLU A 188 11.76 2.73 -13.66
CA GLU A 188 10.28 2.82 -13.63
C GLU A 188 9.56 1.50 -13.31
N ASP A 189 10.24 0.36 -13.37
CA ASP A 189 9.60 -0.95 -13.19
C ASP A 189 9.79 -1.51 -11.77
N GLY A 190 10.66 -0.91 -10.95
CA GLY A 190 11.03 -1.41 -9.62
C GLY A 190 11.72 -2.77 -9.58
N LEU A 191 12.01 -3.38 -10.74
CA LEU A 191 12.82 -4.58 -10.82
C LEU A 191 14.31 -4.24 -10.66
N PRO A 192 15.09 -5.07 -9.94
CA PRO A 192 16.54 -4.96 -9.93
C PRO A 192 17.07 -5.22 -11.35
N ARG A 193 17.44 -4.15 -12.06
CA ARG A 193 18.20 -4.26 -13.32
C ARG A 193 19.68 -4.36 -12.99
N LEU A 194 20.38 -5.20 -13.74
CA LEU A 194 21.83 -5.26 -13.67
C LEU A 194 22.38 -3.92 -14.18
N LEU A 195 22.99 -3.15 -13.28
CA LEU A 195 23.41 -1.74 -13.48
C LEU A 195 24.66 -1.59 -14.38
N SER A 196 25.00 -2.61 -15.16
CA SER A 196 26.25 -2.71 -15.91
C SER A 196 26.06 -2.59 -17.42
N GLY A 197 24.99 -1.94 -17.86
CA GLY A 197 24.75 -1.63 -19.27
C GLY A 197 24.78 -0.13 -19.53
N ASP A 198 25.29 0.27 -20.70
CA ASP A 198 25.41 1.67 -21.14
C ASP A 198 24.08 2.46 -21.01
N GLU A 199 22.93 1.79 -21.16
CA GLU A 199 21.60 2.36 -20.95
C GLU A 199 21.38 2.94 -19.54
N PHE A 200 22.02 2.37 -18.52
CA PHE A 200 21.91 2.89 -17.15
C PHE A 200 22.68 4.20 -17.01
N ASP A 201 23.89 4.27 -17.55
CA ASP A 201 24.73 5.47 -17.49
C ASP A 201 24.05 6.63 -18.23
N GLU A 202 23.45 6.37 -19.39
CA GLU A 202 22.64 7.36 -20.12
C GLU A 202 21.51 7.91 -19.25
N LYS A 203 20.75 7.03 -18.60
CA LYS A 203 19.67 7.45 -17.69
C LYS A 203 20.19 8.26 -16.51
N VAL A 204 21.31 7.86 -15.87
CA VAL A 204 21.92 8.64 -14.78
C VAL A 204 22.28 10.05 -15.25
N VAL A 205 22.85 10.18 -16.45
CA VAL A 205 23.21 11.47 -17.05
C VAL A 205 21.96 12.31 -17.31
N GLU A 206 20.89 11.73 -17.85
CA GLU A 206 19.62 12.43 -18.04
C GLU A 206 19.00 12.89 -16.73
N PHE A 207 18.96 12.01 -15.72
CA PHE A 207 18.42 12.33 -14.40
C PHE A 207 19.20 13.45 -13.71
N THR A 208 20.53 13.42 -13.78
CA THR A 208 21.38 14.48 -13.21
C THR A 208 21.25 15.80 -13.94
N LYS A 209 21.04 15.80 -15.28
CA LYS A 209 20.71 17.02 -16.03
C LYS A 209 19.36 17.59 -15.61
N TRP A 210 18.34 16.73 -15.54
CA TRP A 210 17.00 17.10 -15.11
C TRP A 210 17.00 17.69 -13.69
N GLN A 211 17.75 17.11 -12.75
CA GLN A 211 17.89 17.66 -11.39
C GLN A 211 18.49 19.08 -11.40
N LYS A 212 19.56 19.30 -12.18
CA LYS A 212 20.17 20.62 -12.31
C LYS A 212 19.22 21.65 -12.91
N GLU A 213 18.46 21.27 -13.94
CA GLU A 213 17.46 22.16 -14.54
C GLU A 213 16.35 22.52 -13.55
N LYS A 214 15.87 21.56 -12.75
CA LYS A 214 14.86 21.82 -11.71
C LYS A 214 15.40 22.72 -10.59
N GLU A 215 16.65 22.56 -10.18
CA GLU A 215 17.32 23.45 -9.22
C GLU A 215 17.44 24.87 -9.76
N VAL A 216 17.89 25.04 -11.00
CA VAL A 216 17.99 26.35 -11.66
C VAL A 216 16.62 27.02 -11.74
N GLN A 217 15.56 26.29 -12.13
CA GLN A 217 14.20 26.84 -12.15
C GLN A 217 13.69 27.24 -10.77
N LYS A 218 14.06 26.48 -9.72
CA LYS A 218 13.72 26.85 -8.34
C LYS A 218 14.42 28.14 -7.93
N GLU A 219 15.70 28.27 -8.25
CA GLU A 219 16.49 29.48 -7.97
C GLU A 219 15.95 30.70 -8.72
N THR A 220 15.58 30.58 -10.00
CA THR A 220 14.99 31.69 -10.77
C THR A 220 13.65 32.13 -10.17
N ARG A 221 12.77 31.18 -9.84
CA ARG A 221 11.48 31.49 -9.19
C ARG A 221 11.68 32.14 -7.82
N GLN A 222 12.69 31.73 -7.07
CA GLN A 222 13.01 32.34 -5.78
C GLN A 222 13.50 33.78 -5.97
N ALA A 223 14.42 34.02 -6.91
CA ALA A 223 14.93 35.36 -7.21
C ALA A 223 13.79 36.31 -7.63
N GLU A 224 12.88 35.87 -8.49
CA GLU A 224 11.71 36.67 -8.92
C GLU A 224 10.78 37.01 -7.76
N ARG A 225 10.55 36.08 -6.83
CA ARG A 225 9.78 36.31 -5.60
C ARG A 225 10.46 37.33 -4.69
N GLU A 226 11.78 37.26 -4.55
CA GLU A 226 12.57 38.21 -3.76
C GLU A 226 12.54 39.63 -4.35
N GLU A 227 12.68 39.74 -5.68
CA GLU A 227 12.54 41.03 -6.39
C GLU A 227 11.14 41.62 -6.22
N LEU A 228 10.10 40.81 -6.37
CA LEU A 228 8.72 41.25 -6.16
C LEU A 228 8.48 41.70 -4.71
N LYS A 229 9.05 40.99 -3.74
CA LYS A 229 8.98 41.34 -2.32
C LYS A 229 9.63 42.70 -2.08
N ALA A 230 10.83 42.93 -2.61
CA ALA A 230 11.52 44.21 -2.53
C ALA A 230 10.71 45.36 -3.15
N ALA A 231 10.17 45.16 -4.36
CA ALA A 231 9.31 46.14 -5.04
C ALA A 231 8.03 46.46 -4.24
N ASN A 232 7.41 45.44 -3.63
CA ASN A 232 6.25 45.63 -2.77
C ASN A 232 6.58 46.42 -1.50
N ASP A 233 7.74 46.18 -0.89
CA ASP A 233 8.15 46.92 0.31
C ASP A 233 8.48 48.39 0.01
N GLU A 234 9.08 48.67 -1.15
CA GLU A 234 9.25 50.05 -1.63
C GLU A 234 7.90 50.72 -1.90
N TRP A 235 6.97 50.02 -2.57
CA TRP A 235 5.62 50.51 -2.81
C TRP A 235 4.89 50.84 -1.49
N LYS A 236 4.96 49.97 -0.48
CA LYS A 236 4.37 50.21 0.85
C LYS A 236 4.93 51.48 1.51
N LYS A 237 6.25 51.70 1.44
CA LYS A 237 6.91 52.92 1.97
C LYS A 237 6.39 54.17 1.29
N ASN A 238 6.27 54.16 -0.04
CA ASN A 238 5.78 55.30 -0.82
C ASN A 238 4.29 55.57 -0.56
N GLU A 239 3.50 54.51 -0.42
CA GLU A 239 2.08 54.60 -0.11
C GLU A 239 1.83 55.16 1.30
N ALA A 240 2.66 54.80 2.28
CA ALA A 240 2.62 55.37 3.63
C ALA A 240 2.93 56.88 3.61
N LYS A 241 3.99 57.30 2.90
CA LYS A 241 4.34 58.72 2.74
C LYS A 241 3.19 59.51 2.10
N ARG A 242 2.59 58.97 1.03
CA ARG A 242 1.42 59.56 0.36
C ARG A 242 0.23 59.74 1.31
N LYS A 243 -0.07 58.73 2.14
CA LYS A 243 -1.15 58.79 3.13
C LYS A 243 -0.91 59.89 4.15
N VAL A 244 0.29 59.98 4.71
CA VAL A 244 0.68 61.04 5.67
C VAL A 244 0.52 62.43 5.05
N GLU A 245 0.99 62.64 3.82
CA GLU A 245 0.87 63.93 3.15
C GLU A 245 -0.60 64.31 2.87
N ASN A 246 -1.41 63.34 2.44
CA ASN A 246 -2.84 63.57 2.24
C ASN A 246 -3.58 63.89 3.54
N VAL A 247 -3.21 63.27 4.66
CA VAL A 247 -3.74 63.63 6.00
C VAL A 247 -3.36 65.07 6.34
N ALA A 248 -2.08 65.44 6.21
CA ALA A 248 -1.64 66.82 6.47
C ALA A 248 -2.34 67.85 5.58
N ARG A 249 -2.61 67.53 4.31
CA ARG A 249 -3.41 68.39 3.40
C ARG A 249 -4.85 68.56 3.88
N ARG A 250 -5.48 67.49 4.36
CA ARG A 250 -6.84 67.54 4.93
C ARG A 250 -6.87 68.36 6.22
N GLU A 251 -5.90 68.16 7.12
CA GLU A 251 -5.80 68.92 8.37
C GLU A 251 -5.64 70.43 8.12
N ARG A 252 -4.71 70.82 7.21
CA ARG A 252 -4.54 72.22 6.82
C ARG A 252 -5.83 72.82 6.26
N PHE A 253 -6.55 72.06 5.44
CA PHE A 253 -7.85 72.48 4.92
C PHE A 253 -8.88 72.66 6.03
N HIS A 254 -8.99 71.72 6.98
CA HIS A 254 -9.92 71.82 8.11
C HIS A 254 -9.59 73.00 9.03
N ALA A 255 -8.32 73.25 9.33
CA ALA A 255 -7.87 74.41 10.10
C ALA A 255 -8.18 75.73 9.37
N ALA A 256 -7.90 75.81 8.07
CA ALA A 256 -8.24 76.97 7.26
C ALA A 256 -9.76 77.19 7.18
N LYS A 257 -10.55 76.11 7.08
CA LYS A 257 -12.01 76.17 7.05
C LYS A 257 -12.58 76.62 8.40
N SER A 258 -12.05 76.12 9.51
CA SER A 258 -12.44 76.52 10.86
C SER A 258 -12.16 78.01 11.11
N THR A 259 -10.94 78.48 10.80
CA THR A 259 -10.60 79.92 10.93
C THR A 259 -11.42 80.81 10.01
N TRP A 260 -11.76 80.34 8.80
CA TRP A 260 -12.67 81.04 7.90
C TRP A 260 -14.09 81.10 8.46
N GLN A 261 -14.61 80.02 9.03
CA GLN A 261 -15.93 79.98 9.67
C GLN A 261 -16.00 80.92 10.88
N ALA A 262 -14.97 80.95 11.74
CA ALA A 262 -14.89 81.86 12.87
C ALA A 262 -14.93 83.33 12.41
N LYS A 263 -14.08 83.71 11.44
CA LYS A 263 -14.07 85.07 10.86
C LYS A 263 -15.40 85.43 10.19
N LYS A 264 -16.05 84.48 9.54
CA LYS A 264 -17.39 84.67 8.94
C LYS A 264 -18.46 84.91 10.00
N GLN A 265 -18.39 84.20 11.13
CA GLN A 265 -19.30 84.41 12.27
C GLN A 265 -19.07 85.76 12.95
N GLU A 266 -17.82 86.16 13.18
CA GLU A 266 -17.46 87.48 13.73
C GLU A 266 -17.98 88.62 12.84
N ALA A 267 -17.76 88.54 11.52
CA ALA A 267 -18.26 89.54 10.58
C ALA A 267 -19.80 89.62 10.58
N ARG A 268 -20.47 88.47 10.71
CA ARG A 268 -21.94 88.39 10.84
C ARG A 268 -22.41 89.06 12.13
N ALA A 269 -21.75 88.81 13.26
CA ALA A 269 -22.06 89.43 14.55
C ALA A 269 -21.87 90.96 14.51
N ALA A 270 -20.82 91.44 13.84
CA ALA A 270 -20.56 92.86 13.61
C ALA A 270 -21.44 93.51 12.52
N LYS A 271 -22.35 92.74 11.89
CA LYS A 271 -23.20 93.16 10.75
C LYS A 271 -22.42 93.71 9.55
N GLN A 272 -21.19 93.27 9.36
CA GLN A 272 -20.35 93.62 8.21
C GLN A 272 -20.48 92.58 7.08
N LYS A 273 -20.32 93.01 5.83
CA LYS A 273 -20.29 92.09 4.68
C LYS A 273 -18.96 91.32 4.66
N PHE A 274 -19.02 89.99 4.57
CA PHE A 274 -17.84 89.13 4.53
C PHE A 274 -17.56 88.65 3.10
N THR A 275 -16.44 89.10 2.50
CA THR A 275 -16.12 88.88 1.06
C THR A 275 -15.05 87.80 0.84
N LYS A 276 -14.47 87.22 1.90
CA LYS A 276 -13.37 86.25 1.74
C LYS A 276 -13.90 84.90 1.22
N PRO A 277 -13.33 84.33 0.14
CA PRO A 277 -13.81 83.07 -0.43
C PRO A 277 -13.59 81.90 0.53
N GLU A 278 -14.46 80.89 0.45
CA GLU A 278 -14.30 79.66 1.23
C GLU A 278 -13.04 78.90 0.78
N PRO A 279 -12.20 78.42 1.71
CA PRO A 279 -11.09 77.54 1.38
C PRO A 279 -11.58 76.32 0.61
N LYS A 280 -10.81 75.87 -0.39
CA LYS A 280 -11.08 74.64 -1.15
C LYS A 280 -10.03 73.59 -0.84
N LEU A 281 -10.44 72.33 -0.72
CA LEU A 281 -9.50 71.21 -0.58
C LEU A 281 -8.82 70.99 -1.92
N GLY A 282 -7.50 71.10 -1.97
CA GLY A 282 -6.72 70.81 -3.18
C GLY A 282 -6.80 69.34 -3.60
N VAL A 283 -6.31 69.03 -4.80
CA VAL A 283 -6.29 67.66 -5.32
C VAL A 283 -5.42 66.77 -4.42
N LEU A 284 -5.98 65.65 -3.96
CA LEU A 284 -5.25 64.65 -3.18
C LEU A 284 -4.35 63.82 -4.11
N LEU A 285 -3.22 63.35 -3.58
CA LEU A 285 -2.33 62.46 -4.32
C LEU A 285 -3.01 61.12 -4.58
N LYS A 286 -3.02 60.67 -5.85
CA LYS A 286 -3.59 59.39 -6.28
C LYS A 286 -2.74 58.21 -5.78
N ALA A 287 -3.36 57.05 -5.56
CA ALA A 287 -2.65 55.84 -5.17
C ALA A 287 -1.69 55.38 -6.29
N LEU A 288 -0.53 54.85 -5.90
CA LEU A 288 0.42 54.25 -6.84
C LEU A 288 -0.04 52.84 -7.24
N PRO A 289 0.17 52.41 -8.49
CA PRO A 289 -0.16 51.04 -8.91
C PRO A 289 0.67 50.03 -8.10
N LYS A 290 0.02 48.94 -7.68
CA LYS A 290 0.68 47.89 -6.89
C LYS A 290 1.50 46.99 -7.82
N PRO A 291 2.76 46.65 -7.49
CA PRO A 291 3.51 45.63 -8.20
C PRO A 291 2.76 44.29 -8.14
N MET A 292 2.51 43.70 -9.30
CA MET A 292 1.93 42.36 -9.45
C MET A 292 2.80 41.58 -10.43
N LEU A 293 3.01 40.30 -10.17
CA LEU A 293 3.58 39.43 -11.18
C LEU A 293 2.61 39.36 -12.37
N PRO A 294 3.12 39.25 -13.60
CA PRO A 294 2.29 38.78 -14.71
C PRO A 294 1.63 37.49 -14.25
N ALA A 295 0.33 37.34 -14.50
CA ALA A 295 -0.32 36.06 -14.29
C ALA A 295 0.34 35.07 -15.26
N GLU A 296 1.30 34.30 -14.77
CA GLU A 296 1.79 33.15 -15.49
C GLU A 296 0.58 32.23 -15.69
N GLU A 297 0.34 31.82 -16.94
CA GLU A 297 -0.65 30.80 -17.25
C GLU A 297 -0.24 29.57 -16.43
N GLU A 298 -1.04 29.25 -15.41
CA GLU A 298 -0.84 28.12 -14.51
C GLU A 298 -0.84 26.83 -15.35
N GLU A 299 0.33 26.43 -15.82
CA GLU A 299 0.58 25.06 -16.25
C GLU A 299 0.65 24.20 -14.99
N ASN A 300 -0.56 23.84 -14.56
CA ASN A 300 -0.95 22.72 -13.72
C ASN A 300 0.19 21.84 -13.17
N GLY A 301 0.42 21.96 -11.85
CA GLY A 301 0.75 20.80 -11.02
C GLY A 301 2.19 20.69 -10.54
N GLU A 302 2.50 21.33 -9.40
CA GLU A 302 3.22 20.71 -8.28
C GLU A 302 3.20 21.72 -7.12
N GLU A 303 2.12 21.65 -6.34
CA GLU A 303 1.97 22.34 -5.05
C GLU A 303 2.98 21.70 -4.09
N LEU A 304 4.19 22.26 -4.03
CA LEU A 304 5.14 22.00 -2.95
C LEU A 304 4.54 22.61 -1.68
N ASP A 305 3.90 21.74 -0.90
CA ASP A 305 3.52 21.96 0.49
C ASP A 305 4.82 22.10 1.32
N ASP A 306 5.49 23.24 1.16
CA ASP A 306 6.51 23.73 2.09
C ASP A 306 5.77 24.15 3.35
N ASN A 307 5.50 23.16 4.19
CA ASN A 307 5.06 23.31 5.57
C ASN A 307 6.19 23.98 6.37
N ASP A 308 6.34 25.29 6.18
CA ASP A 308 7.17 26.17 6.98
C ASP A 308 6.44 26.36 8.31
N GLU A 309 6.80 25.51 9.29
CA GLU A 309 6.49 25.73 10.69
C GLU A 309 7.07 27.09 11.12
N GLU A 310 6.29 28.16 10.95
CA GLU A 310 6.52 29.39 11.70
C GLU A 310 6.25 29.11 13.18
N SER A 311 7.33 28.73 13.84
CA SER A 311 7.68 29.04 15.22
C SER A 311 7.09 30.41 15.62
N ALA A 312 5.90 30.40 16.20
CA ALA A 312 5.39 31.50 17.00
C ALA A 312 6.23 31.58 18.28
N SER A 313 7.36 32.28 18.17
CA SER A 313 8.16 32.70 19.31
C SER A 313 7.30 33.57 20.21
N SER A 314 7.17 33.08 21.44
CA SER A 314 6.79 33.81 22.64
C SER A 314 7.52 35.16 22.76
N ASP A 315 6.85 36.07 23.46
CA ASP A 315 7.31 37.26 24.17
C ASP A 315 6.95 38.61 23.53
N ASN A 316 5.90 39.24 24.08
CA ASN A 316 6.19 40.28 25.09
C ASN A 316 4.95 40.58 25.96
N ASP A 317 5.10 40.27 27.24
CA ASP A 317 4.33 40.82 28.35
C ASP A 317 4.65 42.32 28.56
N LEU A 318 3.77 42.96 29.36
CA LEU A 318 4.01 44.18 30.15
C LEU A 318 4.05 45.55 29.45
N ALA A 319 2.93 46.26 29.56
CA ALA A 319 2.95 47.60 30.17
C ALA A 319 1.66 47.84 30.98
N GLN A 320 1.86 47.97 32.28
CA GLN A 320 0.90 48.26 33.34
C GLN A 320 0.81 49.80 33.55
N VAL A 321 -0.32 50.27 34.12
CA VAL A 321 -0.50 51.55 34.88
C VAL A 321 -0.60 52.82 33.99
N ALA A 322 -1.56 53.73 34.10
CA ALA A 322 -2.43 54.18 35.21
C ALA A 322 -3.86 54.50 34.76
#